data_AF-A0A604EV88-F1
#
_entry.id   AF-A0A604EV88-F1
#
_cell.length_a   1.000
_cell.length_b   1.000
_cell.length_c   1.000
_cell.angle_alpha   90.00
_cell.angle_beta   90.00
_cell.angle_gamma   90.00
#
_symmetry.space_group_name_H-M   'P 1'
#
loop_
_entity.id
_entity.type
_entity.pdbx_description
1 polymer ?
#
loop_
_entity_poly.entity_id
_entity_poly.type
_entity_poly.pdbx_seq_one_letter_code
_entity_poly.pdbx_strand_id
1 'polypeptide(L)' 'LLDAANSTIADWRTELALGEISDDDKASLTKWMAYIRALKTLDLSGVKDAATFTAIRWPELPQ' A
#
# COMPACT_ATOMS: atom_id res chain seq x y z
N LEU A 1 -0.85 -8.42 2.29
CA LEU A 1 -0.60 -6.95 2.45
C LEU A 1 -0.79 -6.21 1.15
N LEU A 2 -0.05 -6.56 0.09
CA LEU A 2 -0.16 -5.87 -1.20
C LEU A 2 -1.55 -6.00 -1.86
N ASP A 3 -2.16 -7.18 -1.84
CA ASP A 3 -3.49 -7.39 -2.41
C ASP A 3 -4.57 -6.63 -1.66
N ALA A 4 -4.55 -6.67 -0.33
CA ALA A 4 -5.44 -5.89 0.52
C ALA A 4 -5.30 -4.38 0.24
N ALA A 5 -4.06 -3.88 0.15
CA ALA A 5 -3.81 -2.47 -0.17
C ALA A 5 -4.31 -2.07 -1.55
N ASN A 6 -4.13 -2.94 -2.57
CA ASN A 6 -4.68 -2.69 -3.90
C ASN A 6 -6.21 -2.72 -3.91
N SER A 7 -6.82 -3.60 -3.12
CA SER A 7 -8.27 -3.67 -2.94
C SER A 7 -8.82 -2.39 -2.28
N THR A 8 -8.15 -1.88 -1.24
CA THR A 8 -8.56 -0.66 -0.53
C THR A 8 -8.63 0.55 -1.45
N ILE A 9 -7.75 0.65 -2.44
CA ILE A 9 -7.69 1.81 -3.34
C ILE A 9 -8.37 1.60 -4.70
N ALA A 10 -9.04 0.47 -4.92
CA ALA A 10 -9.61 0.14 -6.22
C ALA A 10 -10.71 1.14 -6.62
N ASP A 11 -11.58 1.49 -5.67
CA ASP A 11 -12.68 2.42 -5.90
C ASP A 11 -12.16 3.84 -6.15
N TRP A 12 -11.25 4.33 -5.29
CA TRP A 12 -10.60 5.63 -5.49
C TRP A 12 -9.84 5.76 -6.81
N ARG A 13 -9.20 4.68 -7.30
CA ARG A 13 -8.56 4.68 -8.63
C ARG A 13 -9.59 4.84 -9.76
N THR A 14 -10.77 4.25 -9.59
CA THR A 14 -11.88 4.36 -10.53
C THR A 14 -12.46 5.78 -10.50
N GLU A 15 -12.75 6.32 -9.33
CA GLU A 15 -13.21 7.70 -9.13
C GLU A 15 -12.21 8.73 -9.67
N LEU A 16 -10.91 8.53 -9.45
CA LEU A 16 -9.86 9.39 -10.00
C LEU A 16 -9.86 9.35 -11.53
N ALA A 17 -10.08 8.18 -12.14
CA ALA A 17 -10.15 8.03 -13.60
C ALA A 17 -11.41 8.69 -14.18
N LEU A 18 -12.51 8.71 -13.42
CA LEU A 18 -13.75 9.40 -13.79
C LEU A 18 -13.70 10.92 -13.51
N GLY A 19 -12.72 11.38 -12.73
CA GLY A 19 -12.62 12.78 -12.30
C GLY A 19 -13.58 13.15 -11.16
N GLU A 20 -14.10 12.16 -10.45
CA GLU A 20 -15.15 12.30 -9.41
C GLU A 20 -14.60 12.21 -7.98
N ILE A 21 -13.30 11.87 -7.82
CA ILE A 21 -12.68 11.67 -6.52
C ILE A 21 -12.68 12.94 -5.66
N SER A 22 -12.99 12.80 -4.37
CA SER A 22 -12.90 13.90 -3.40
C SER A 22 -11.44 14.25 -3.06
N ASP A 23 -11.17 15.44 -2.53
CA ASP A 23 -9.82 15.82 -2.10
C ASP A 23 -9.32 14.94 -0.94
N ASP A 24 -10.21 14.51 -0.05
CA ASP A 24 -9.89 13.62 1.09
C ASP A 24 -9.54 12.20 0.61
N ASP A 25 -10.32 11.66 -0.33
CA ASP A 25 -10.05 10.37 -0.95
C ASP A 25 -8.78 10.39 -1.77
N LYS A 26 -8.50 11.51 -2.47
CA LYS A 26 -7.25 11.70 -3.20
C LYS A 26 -6.03 11.76 -2.28
N ALA A 27 -6.15 12.40 -1.12
CA ALA A 27 -5.11 12.39 -0.10
C ALA A 27 -4.87 10.97 0.43
N SER A 28 -5.93 10.23 0.69
CA SER A 28 -5.88 8.83 1.15
C SER A 28 -5.25 7.92 0.09
N LEU A 29 -5.70 8.02 -1.16
CA LEU A 29 -5.13 7.31 -2.31
C LEU A 29 -3.62 7.55 -2.45
N THR A 30 -3.17 8.79 -2.22
CA THR A 30 -1.74 9.13 -2.27
C THR A 30 -0.94 8.40 -1.19
N LYS A 31 -1.43 8.38 0.06
CA LYS A 31 -0.79 7.66 1.17
C LYS A 31 -0.72 6.15 0.90
N TRP A 32 -1.82 5.56 0.44
CA TRP A 32 -1.88 4.14 0.10
C TRP A 32 -0.99 3.76 -1.10
N MET A 33 -0.88 4.62 -2.10
CA MET A 33 0.06 4.44 -3.22
C MET A 33 1.52 4.46 -2.75
N ALA A 34 1.86 5.31 -1.77
CA ALA A 34 3.20 5.33 -1.16
C ALA A 34 3.47 4.04 -0.38
N TYR A 35 2.51 3.57 0.43
CA TYR A 35 2.59 2.29 1.14
C TYR A 35 2.79 1.11 0.19
N ILE A 36 2.00 1.03 -0.89
CA ILE A 36 2.14 -0.02 -1.92
C ILE A 36 3.52 0.02 -2.58
N ARG A 37 4.06 1.20 -2.86
CA ARG A 37 5.43 1.33 -3.41
C ARG A 37 6.46 0.80 -2.41
N ALA A 38 6.35 1.18 -1.14
CA ALA A 38 7.26 0.69 -0.10
C ALA A 38 7.22 -0.84 0.02
N LEU A 39 6.02 -1.45 -0.03
CA LEU A 39 5.86 -2.91 -0.05
C LEU A 39 6.50 -3.57 -1.27
N LYS A 40 6.45 -2.94 -2.45
CA LYS A 40 7.05 -3.47 -3.68
C LYS A 40 8.58 -3.34 -3.70
N THR A 41 9.13 -2.35 -2.99
CA THR A 41 10.58 -2.11 -2.89
C THR A 41 11.24 -2.85 -1.73
N LEU A 42 10.46 -3.51 -0.88
CA LEU A 42 10.96 -4.29 0.25
C LEU A 42 11.80 -5.45 -0.28
N ASP A 43 13.07 -5.48 0.13
CA ASP A 43 13.93 -6.61 -0.16
C ASP A 43 13.62 -7.75 0.81
N LEU A 44 12.99 -8.80 0.26
CA LEU A 44 12.62 -10.00 0.98
C LEU A 44 13.58 -11.17 0.70
N SER A 45 14.67 -10.95 -0.04
CA SER A 45 15.62 -12.00 -0.43
C SER A 45 16.32 -12.65 0.76
N GLY A 46 16.45 -11.92 1.87
CA GLY A 46 17.02 -12.41 3.13
C GLY A 46 16.06 -13.23 4.01
N VAL A 47 14.79 -13.35 3.62
CA VAL A 47 13.76 -14.00 4.45
C VAL A 47 13.75 -15.50 4.17
N LYS A 48 14.16 -16.29 5.16
CA LYS A 48 14.32 -17.76 5.03
C LYS A 48 13.56 -18.55 6.07
N ASP A 49 13.16 -17.91 7.15
CA ASP A 49 12.47 -18.52 8.29
C ASP A 49 11.57 -17.50 9.01
N ALA A 50 10.85 -17.97 10.03
CA ALA A 50 9.94 -17.13 10.81
C ALA A 50 10.67 -16.01 11.59
N ALA A 51 11.92 -16.23 12.00
CA ALA A 51 12.70 -15.23 12.74
C ALA A 51 13.11 -14.07 11.83
N THR A 52 13.60 -14.37 10.63
CA THR A 52 13.93 -13.37 9.62
C THR A 52 12.68 -12.66 9.09
N PHE A 53 11.53 -13.33 9.02
CA PHE A 53 10.26 -12.71 8.67
C PHE A 53 9.77 -11.70 9.72
N THR A 54 9.85 -12.04 11.01
CA THR A 54 9.44 -11.14 12.10
C THR A 54 10.39 -9.96 12.30
N ALA A 55 11.62 -10.06 11.81
CA ALA A 55 12.59 -8.97 11.79
C ALA A 55 12.37 -7.94 10.67
N ILE A 56 11.50 -8.23 9.68
CA ILE A 56 11.18 -7.29 8.60
C ILE A 56 10.52 -6.05 9.18
N ARG A 57 11.06 -4.88 8.84
CA ARG A 57 10.43 -3.59 9.13
C ARG A 57 9.36 -3.32 8.08
N TRP A 58 8.14 -3.78 8.36
CA TRP A 58 6.99 -3.50 7.51
C TRP A 58 6.66 -2.00 7.56
N PRO A 59 6.34 -1.37 6.42
CA PRO A 59 5.81 -0.01 6.41
C PRO A 59 4.49 0.05 7.20
N GLU A 60 4.20 1.19 7.79
CA GLU A 60 2.97 1.39 8.57
C GLU A 60 1.75 1.51 7.64
N LEU A 61 0.62 0.99 8.11
CA LEU A 61 -0.64 1.16 7.40
C LEU A 61 -1.05 2.63 7.42
N PRO A 62 -1.34 3.24 6.26
CA PRO A 62 -1.81 4.61 6.21
C PRO A 62 -3.22 4.73 6.81
N GLN A 63 -3.45 5.81 7.54
CA GLN A 63 -4.77 6.25 8.03
C GLN A 63 -5.44 7.22 7.06
#